data_AF-A0A3Q0IMX6-F1
#
_entry.id   AF-A0A3Q0IMX6-F1
#
_cell.length_a   1.000
_cell.length_b   1.000
_cell.length_c   1.000
_cell.angle_alpha   90.00
_cell.angle_beta   90.00
_cell.angle_gamma   90.00
#
_symmetry.space_group_name_H-M   'P 1'
#
loop_
_entity.id
_entity.type
_entity.pdbx_description
1 polymer ?
#
loop_
_entity_poly.entity_id
_entity_poly.type
_entity_poly.pdbx_seq_one_letter_code
_entity_poly.pdbx_strand_id
1 'polypeptide(L)'
;MRPWNPGDISVVVIITLYLISCSSTDYVFISKDSNLQWTLPDVSYPDPSFIKNIVPTMDIISSQGFPVERHFIQTEDGYILALHRIPSQGVPVLLMHGFAGASDMWVFRNDTTTDLPFVLSKCGFDVWLGNVRGNVYSRHHATLTPDQMEFWKYSLEEYGSYDLPATI
;
A
#
# COMPACT_ATOMS: atom_id res chain seq x y z
N MET A 1 -22.66 0.56 19.61
CA MET A 1 -21.45 0.12 18.90
C MET A 1 -21.57 -1.38 18.74
N ARG A 2 -21.70 -1.89 17.51
CA ARG A 2 -21.70 -3.35 17.29
C ARG A 2 -20.25 -3.86 17.31
N PRO A 3 -19.97 -5.02 17.92
CA PRO A 3 -18.64 -5.63 17.84
C PRO A 3 -18.34 -6.07 16.41
N TRP A 4 -17.08 -5.90 16.01
CA TRP A 4 -16.50 -6.31 14.73
C TRP A 4 -16.66 -7.83 14.52
N ASN A 5 -17.01 -8.24 13.30
CA ASN A 5 -17.24 -9.64 12.93
C ASN A 5 -16.47 -9.94 11.63
N PRO A 6 -15.51 -10.88 11.62
CA PRO A 6 -14.63 -11.17 10.47
C PRO A 6 -15.33 -11.68 9.18
N GLY A 7 -16.65 -11.87 9.21
CA GLY A 7 -17.41 -12.53 8.13
C GLY A 7 -18.02 -11.61 7.08
N ASP A 8 -17.93 -10.28 7.23
CA ASP A 8 -18.68 -9.32 6.40
C ASP A 8 -17.82 -8.62 5.32
N ILE A 9 -16.54 -8.98 5.20
CA ILE A 9 -15.65 -8.43 4.16
C ILE A 9 -15.82 -9.20 2.86
N SER A 10 -16.43 -8.56 1.86
CA SER A 10 -16.21 -8.96 0.46
C SER A 10 -14.78 -8.57 0.10
N VAL A 11 -13.83 -9.48 0.36
CA VAL A 11 -12.42 -9.25 0.09
C VAL A 11 -12.21 -9.19 -1.42
N VAL A 12 -12.28 -7.99 -1.99
CA VAL A 12 -11.83 -7.73 -3.35
C VAL A 12 -10.37 -7.31 -3.28
N VAL A 13 -9.48 -8.29 -3.10
CA VAL A 13 -8.02 -8.10 -3.17
C VAL A 13 -7.67 -7.81 -4.63
N ILE A 14 -7.60 -6.53 -4.98
CA ILE A 14 -6.99 -6.09 -6.23
C ILE A 14 -5.52 -5.85 -5.93
N ILE A 15 -4.69 -6.89 -6.04
CA ILE A 15 -3.25 -6.71 -6.07
C ILE A 15 -2.92 -6.08 -7.42
N THR A 16 -2.50 -4.82 -7.41
CA THR A 16 -1.84 -4.24 -8.57
C THR A 16 -0.46 -4.89 -8.71
N LEU A 17 -0.40 -5.95 -9.52
CA LEU A 17 0.84 -6.35 -10.18
C LEU A 17 1.18 -5.24 -11.17
N TYR A 18 1.89 -4.20 -10.71
CA TYR A 18 2.71 -3.41 -11.61
C TYR A 18 3.86 -4.31 -12.08
N LEU A 19 3.58 -5.21 -13.03
CA LEU A 19 4.57 -5.44 -14.08
C LEU A 19 4.73 -4.07 -14.73
N ILE A 20 5.95 -3.55 -14.77
CA ILE A 20 6.26 -2.26 -15.37
C ILE A 20 5.76 -2.28 -16.83
N SER A 21 4.53 -1.88 -17.08
CA SER A 21 4.10 -1.36 -18.37
C SER A 21 4.17 0.14 -18.23
N CYS A 22 5.39 0.64 -18.35
CA CYS A 22 5.62 2.02 -18.73
C CYS A 22 4.72 2.29 -19.95
N SER A 23 3.89 3.33 -19.93
CA SER A 23 3.32 3.86 -21.18
C SER A 23 4.41 4.64 -21.93
N SER A 24 5.45 3.90 -22.29
CA SER A 24 6.37 4.05 -23.39
C SER A 24 7.05 2.69 -23.47
N THR A 25 6.68 1.93 -24.49
CA THR A 25 7.22 0.61 -24.84
C THR A 25 8.70 0.48 -24.54
N ASP A 26 9.06 -0.51 -23.73
CA ASP A 26 10.33 -1.23 -23.86
C ASP A 26 10.13 -2.70 -23.48
N TYR A 27 10.24 -3.58 -24.48
CA TYR A 27 10.24 -5.02 -24.31
C TYR A 27 11.63 -5.45 -23.86
N VAL A 28 11.74 -6.21 -22.76
CA VAL A 28 13.00 -6.87 -22.39
C VAL A 28 13.11 -8.18 -23.17
N PHE A 29 14.04 -8.23 -24.14
CA PHE A 29 14.48 -9.47 -24.77
C PHE A 29 15.52 -10.15 -23.88
N ILE A 30 15.26 -11.39 -23.44
CA ILE A 30 16.31 -12.23 -22.84
C ILE A 30 17.05 -12.93 -23.97
N SER A 31 18.22 -12.40 -24.35
CA SER A 31 19.19 -13.09 -25.20
C SER A 31 20.21 -13.85 -24.33
N LYS A 32 20.58 -15.05 -24.78
CA LYS A 32 21.45 -15.98 -24.08
C LYS A 32 22.88 -15.84 -24.60
N ASP A 33 23.53 -14.70 -24.35
CA ASP A 33 24.97 -14.53 -24.64
C ASP A 33 25.70 -13.86 -23.48
N SER A 34 26.78 -14.50 -23.02
CA SER A 34 27.41 -14.30 -21.72
C SER A 34 28.59 -13.32 -21.71
N ASN A 35 28.62 -12.27 -22.54
CA ASN A 35 29.81 -11.40 -22.69
C ASN A 35 29.50 -9.90 -22.85
N LEU A 36 28.72 -9.29 -21.96
CA LEU A 36 28.58 -7.82 -21.91
C LEU A 36 28.79 -7.30 -20.48
N GLN A 37 29.78 -6.41 -20.32
CA GLN A 37 29.97 -5.64 -19.09
C GLN A 37 28.83 -4.63 -18.93
N TRP A 38 28.22 -4.60 -17.75
CA TRP A 38 27.12 -3.68 -17.42
C TRP A 38 27.68 -2.31 -17.02
N THR A 39 27.50 -1.30 -17.86
CA THR A 39 27.48 0.10 -17.41
C THR A 39 26.01 0.52 -17.28
N LEU A 40 25.55 0.75 -16.05
CA LEU A 40 24.22 1.31 -15.82
C LEU A 40 24.14 2.69 -16.48
N PRO A 41 23.07 3.01 -17.24
CA PRO A 41 22.84 4.39 -17.65
C PRO A 41 22.72 5.27 -16.40
N ASP A 42 23.16 6.51 -16.52
CA ASP A 42 23.15 7.49 -15.43
C ASP A 42 21.70 7.75 -14.99
N VAL A 43 21.23 6.99 -13.98
CA VAL A 43 19.91 7.20 -13.38
C VAL A 43 20.05 8.45 -12.52
N SER A 44 19.58 9.59 -13.03
CA SER A 44 19.43 10.79 -12.21
C SER A 44 18.42 10.47 -11.10
N TYR A 45 18.93 10.34 -9.87
CA TYR A 45 18.06 10.27 -8.70
C TYR A 45 17.20 11.55 -8.68
N PRO A 46 15.87 11.44 -8.51
CA PRO A 46 15.04 12.63 -8.35
C PRO A 46 15.59 13.47 -7.19
N ASP A 47 15.53 14.79 -7.35
CA ASP A 47 15.96 15.78 -6.35
C ASP A 47 15.51 15.31 -4.95
N PRO A 48 16.39 15.23 -3.93
CA PRO A 48 16.01 14.88 -2.56
C PRO A 48 14.85 15.72 -1.98
N SER A 49 14.58 16.90 -2.53
CA SER A 49 13.40 17.71 -2.20
C SER A 49 12.07 17.05 -2.62
N PHE A 50 12.08 16.15 -3.60
CA PHE A 50 10.94 15.34 -4.01
C PHE A 50 10.42 14.46 -2.86
N ILE A 51 11.33 13.88 -2.06
CA ILE A 51 10.97 13.07 -0.88
C ILE A 51 10.31 13.93 0.20
N LYS A 52 10.66 15.22 0.30
CA LYS A 52 10.04 16.15 1.26
C LYS A 52 8.60 16.52 0.91
N ASN A 53 8.13 16.23 -0.30
CA ASN A 53 6.81 16.63 -0.80
C ASN A 53 5.86 15.45 -1.00
N ILE A 54 6.17 14.26 -0.47
CA ILE A 54 5.21 13.14 -0.52
C ILE A 54 4.03 13.50 0.40
N VAL A 55 2.89 13.78 -0.23
CA VAL A 55 1.63 14.06 0.47
C VAL A 55 1.10 12.73 1.03
N PRO A 56 0.93 12.59 2.36
CA PRO A 56 0.39 11.38 2.97
C PRO A 56 -0.98 10.97 2.40
N THR A 57 -1.26 9.67 2.37
CA THR A 57 -2.55 9.13 1.86
C THR A 57 -3.77 9.88 2.40
N MET A 58 -3.80 10.13 3.71
CA MET A 58 -4.90 10.84 4.39
C MET A 58 -5.10 12.27 3.87
N ASP A 59 -4.00 12.98 3.59
CA ASP A 59 -4.03 14.36 3.15
C ASP A 59 -4.52 14.44 1.70
N ILE A 60 -4.13 13.48 0.86
CA ILE A 60 -4.66 13.36 -0.51
C ILE A 60 -6.18 13.16 -0.45
N ILE A 61 -6.66 12.18 0.34
CA ILE A 61 -8.09 11.86 0.43
C ILE A 61 -8.89 13.04 0.98
N SER A 62 -8.43 13.65 2.08
CA SER A 62 -9.12 14.78 2.70
C SER A 62 -9.12 16.03 1.81
N SER A 63 -8.05 16.26 1.03
CA SER A 63 -8.01 17.38 0.07
C SER A 63 -9.07 17.29 -1.03
N GLN A 64 -9.53 16.07 -1.34
CA GLN A 64 -10.63 15.80 -2.29
C GLN A 64 -12.03 15.87 -1.64
N GLY A 65 -12.11 16.22 -0.34
CA GLY A 65 -13.37 16.35 0.39
C GLY A 65 -13.99 15.03 0.85
N PHE A 66 -13.24 13.92 0.79
CA PHE A 66 -13.70 12.63 1.31
C PHE A 66 -13.44 12.51 2.81
N PRO A 67 -14.34 11.90 3.60
CA PRO A 67 -14.05 11.53 4.97
C PRO A 67 -12.94 10.49 4.98
N VAL A 68 -12.05 10.56 5.98
CA VAL A 68 -10.96 9.61 6.08
C VAL A 68 -10.60 9.30 7.52
N GLU A 69 -10.37 8.02 7.81
CA GLU A 69 -9.98 7.49 9.11
C GLU A 69 -8.65 6.75 9.00
N ARG A 70 -7.88 6.74 10.11
CA ARG A 70 -6.71 5.87 10.26
C ARG A 70 -6.97 4.89 11.41
N HIS A 71 -6.71 3.61 11.14
CA HIS A 71 -6.86 2.53 12.10
C HIS A 71 -5.51 1.84 12.30
N PHE A 72 -5.20 1.47 13.55
CA PHE A 72 -3.99 0.72 13.87
C PHE A 72 -4.35 -0.69 14.29
N ILE A 73 -3.66 -1.67 13.73
CA ILE A 73 -3.85 -3.09 14.00
C ILE A 73 -2.51 -3.68 14.39
N GLN A 74 -2.48 -4.47 15.45
CA GLN A 74 -1.29 -5.21 15.85
C GLN A 74 -1.36 -6.64 15.29
N THR A 75 -0.33 -7.08 14.58
CA THR A 75 -0.16 -8.46 14.14
C THR A 75 0.21 -9.37 15.30
N GLU A 76 0.05 -10.68 15.14
CA GLU A 76 0.39 -11.67 16.18
C GLU A 76 1.86 -11.57 16.61
N ASP A 77 2.76 -11.32 15.65
CA ASP A 77 4.19 -11.19 15.90
C ASP A 77 4.63 -9.78 16.33
N GLY A 78 3.69 -8.82 16.43
CA GLY A 78 3.90 -7.55 17.11
C GLY A 78 4.09 -6.32 16.22
N TYR A 79 4.00 -6.45 14.90
CA TYR A 79 3.99 -5.27 14.00
C TYR A 79 2.69 -4.49 14.14
N ILE A 80 2.79 -3.17 14.02
CA ILE A 80 1.63 -2.28 14.08
C ILE A 80 1.41 -1.70 12.69
N LEU A 81 0.33 -2.15 12.06
CA LEU A 81 -0.09 -1.77 10.72
C LEU A 81 -1.04 -0.59 10.78
N ALA A 82 -0.82 0.41 9.92
CA ALA A 82 -1.73 1.55 9.78
C ALA A 82 -2.61 1.37 8.54
N LEU A 83 -3.90 1.18 8.71
CA LEU A 83 -4.86 1.13 7.63
C LEU A 83 -5.50 2.52 7.46
N HIS A 84 -5.75 2.92 6.21
CA HIS A 84 -6.54 4.10 5.91
C HIS A 84 -7.93 3.68 5.44
N ARG A 85 -8.96 4.44 5.77
CA ARG A 85 -10.34 4.09 5.43
C ARG A 85 -11.11 5.31 4.96
N ILE A 86 -11.86 5.17 3.87
CA ILE A 86 -12.90 6.11 3.44
C ILE A 86 -14.25 5.50 3.88
N PRO A 87 -14.81 5.94 5.02
CA PRO A 87 -15.90 5.23 5.68
C PRO A 87 -17.23 5.34 4.92
N SER A 88 -17.95 4.23 4.87
CA SER A 88 -19.35 4.15 4.43
C SER A 88 -20.13 3.11 5.25
N GLN A 89 -21.45 3.07 5.11
CA GLN A 89 -22.31 1.99 5.63
C GLN A 89 -22.49 0.83 4.63
N GLY A 90 -21.86 0.91 3.45
CA GLY A 90 -21.93 -0.14 2.43
C GLY A 90 -20.99 -1.31 2.69
N VAL A 91 -20.86 -2.17 1.68
CA VAL A 91 -20.01 -3.37 1.75
C VAL A 91 -18.54 -2.97 1.86
N PRO A 92 -17.77 -3.53 2.81
CA PRO A 92 -16.35 -3.22 2.94
C PRO A 92 -15.52 -3.84 1.81
N VAL A 93 -14.58 -3.05 1.28
CA VAL A 93 -13.63 -3.42 0.22
C VAL A 93 -12.22 -3.08 0.67
N LEU A 94 -11.34 -4.08 0.71
CA LEU A 94 -9.93 -3.91 1.06
C LEU A 94 -9.05 -3.83 -0.19
N LEU A 95 -8.35 -2.70 -0.35
CA LEU A 95 -7.37 -2.46 -1.40
C LEU A 95 -5.96 -2.62 -0.84
N MET A 96 -5.27 -3.69 -1.25
CA MET A 96 -3.88 -3.98 -0.87
C MET A 96 -2.92 -3.52 -1.97
N HIS A 97 -1.94 -2.68 -1.62
CA HIS A 97 -0.92 -2.23 -2.55
C HIS A 97 -0.03 -3.40 -3.04
N GLY A 98 0.67 -3.18 -4.17
CA GLY A 98 1.63 -4.13 -4.72
C GLY A 98 3.00 -4.15 -4.02
N PHE A 99 3.96 -4.82 -4.63
CA PHE A 99 5.34 -4.92 -4.13
C PHE A 99 5.99 -3.53 -3.96
N ALA A 100 6.70 -3.34 -2.84
CA ALA A 100 7.36 -2.08 -2.47
C ALA A 100 6.43 -0.83 -2.43
N GLY A 101 5.12 -1.06 -2.28
CA GLY A 101 4.10 -0.01 -2.25
C GLY A 101 3.62 0.39 -0.86
N ALA A 102 2.70 1.34 -0.86
CA ALA A 102 1.92 1.74 0.30
C ALA A 102 0.52 2.20 -0.16
N SER A 103 -0.37 2.53 0.78
CA SER A 103 -1.76 2.90 0.49
C SER A 103 -1.94 4.11 -0.42
N ASP A 104 -0.95 4.99 -0.49
CA ASP A 104 -0.94 6.19 -1.34
C ASP A 104 -0.94 5.85 -2.84
N MET A 105 -0.43 4.68 -3.24
CA MET A 105 -0.48 4.22 -4.64
C MET A 105 -1.88 4.24 -5.24
N TRP A 106 -2.91 4.03 -4.42
CA TRP A 106 -4.31 4.01 -4.85
C TRP A 106 -4.91 5.39 -5.11
N VAL A 107 -4.30 6.44 -4.56
CA VAL A 107 -4.77 7.83 -4.63
C VAL A 107 -3.73 8.77 -5.25
N PHE A 108 -2.62 8.21 -5.76
CA PHE A 108 -1.46 8.97 -6.21
C PHE A 108 -1.78 9.94 -7.37
N ARG A 109 -2.74 9.59 -8.25
CA ARG A 109 -3.16 10.49 -9.35
C ARG A 109 -3.98 11.66 -8.83
N ASN A 110 -4.53 11.55 -7.62
CA ASN A 110 -5.36 12.55 -6.97
C ASN A 110 -6.59 12.92 -7.83
N ASP A 111 -7.21 11.92 -8.46
CA ASP A 111 -8.35 12.10 -9.38
C ASP A 111 -9.56 11.29 -8.93
N THR A 112 -10.60 11.99 -8.48
CA THR A 112 -11.84 11.38 -7.95
C THR A 112 -12.67 10.61 -8.98
N THR A 113 -12.31 10.64 -10.26
CA THR A 113 -13.02 9.94 -11.34
C THR A 113 -12.32 8.67 -11.80
N THR A 114 -11.02 8.54 -11.55
CA THR A 114 -10.22 7.40 -12.02
C THR A 114 -9.49 6.65 -10.90
N ASP A 115 -9.20 7.27 -9.76
CA ASP A 115 -8.62 6.58 -8.62
C ASP A 115 -9.69 5.69 -7.95
N LEU A 116 -9.38 4.40 -7.88
CA LEU A 116 -10.32 3.37 -7.47
C LEU A 116 -10.96 3.63 -6.09
N PRO A 117 -10.24 4.11 -5.05
CA PRO A 117 -10.85 4.37 -3.75
C PRO A 117 -11.99 5.40 -3.81
N PHE A 118 -11.80 6.47 -4.61
CA PHE A 118 -12.81 7.51 -4.76
C PHE A 118 -14.01 7.01 -5.56
N VAL A 119 -13.78 6.23 -6.62
CA VAL A 119 -14.85 5.62 -7.42
C VAL A 119 -15.69 4.67 -6.56
N LEU A 120 -15.05 3.78 -5.79
CA LEU A 120 -15.74 2.86 -4.88
C LEU A 120 -16.52 3.60 -3.80
N SER A 121 -15.92 4.62 -3.19
CA SER A 121 -16.59 5.43 -2.16
C SER A 121 -17.81 6.16 -2.72
N LYS A 122 -17.74 6.73 -3.93
CA LYS A 122 -18.89 7.35 -4.62
C LYS A 122 -20.01 6.33 -4.94
N CYS A 123 -19.66 5.07 -5.15
CA CYS A 123 -20.61 3.97 -5.30
C CYS A 123 -21.17 3.45 -3.96
N GLY A 124 -20.77 4.03 -2.83
CA GLY A 124 -21.29 3.70 -1.51
C GLY A 124 -20.55 2.57 -0.79
N PHE A 125 -19.45 2.04 -1.33
CA PHE A 125 -18.63 1.02 -0.64
C PHE A 125 -17.88 1.61 0.56
N ASP A 126 -17.61 0.77 1.56
CA ASP A 126 -16.75 1.11 2.69
C ASP A 126 -15.30 0.75 2.35
N VAL A 127 -14.47 1.74 2.02
CA VAL A 127 -13.17 1.48 1.36
C VAL A 127 -12.06 1.47 2.37
N TRP A 128 -11.33 0.35 2.44
CA TRP A 128 -10.15 0.16 3.27
C TRP A 128 -8.91 0.10 2.38
N LEU A 129 -7.86 0.80 2.78
CA LEU A 129 -6.57 0.88 2.12
C LEU A 129 -5.53 0.26 3.06
N GLY A 130 -5.13 -0.97 2.76
CA GLY A 130 -4.24 -1.73 3.61
C GLY A 130 -2.79 -1.34 3.42
N ASN A 131 -2.01 -1.50 4.48
CA ASN A 131 -0.56 -1.37 4.50
C ASN A 131 0.04 -2.61 5.16
N VAL A 132 1.24 -2.97 4.73
CA VAL A 132 2.02 -4.09 5.27
C VAL A 132 3.18 -3.58 6.11
N ARG A 133 3.72 -4.44 6.97
CA ARG A 133 4.87 -4.16 7.84
C ARG A 133 6.02 -3.52 7.06
N GLY A 134 6.64 -2.52 7.69
CA GLY A 134 7.84 -1.85 7.21
C GLY A 134 7.66 -0.81 6.10
N ASN A 135 6.47 -0.70 5.48
CA ASN A 135 6.19 0.41 4.56
C ASN A 135 6.06 1.74 5.31
N VAL A 136 6.02 2.87 4.59
CA VAL A 136 6.06 4.23 5.18
C VAL A 136 5.01 4.48 6.27
N TYR A 137 3.86 3.80 6.24
CA TYR A 137 2.78 3.96 7.21
C TYR A 137 2.83 2.95 8.37
N SER A 138 3.56 1.83 8.22
CA SER A 138 3.55 0.69 9.15
C SER A 138 4.96 0.33 9.65
N ARG A 139 5.74 1.32 10.09
CA ARG A 139 7.08 1.17 10.67
C ARG A 139 7.08 1.20 12.20
N HIS A 140 6.14 0.49 12.81
CA HIS A 140 6.00 0.39 14.25
C HIS A 140 5.89 -1.07 14.67
N HIS A 141 6.40 -1.38 15.86
CA HIS A 141 6.37 -2.71 16.45
C HIS A 141 6.20 -2.57 17.97
N ALA A 142 5.57 -3.56 18.62
CA ALA A 142 5.30 -3.53 20.05
C ALA A 142 6.58 -3.47 20.90
N THR A 143 7.66 -4.08 20.43
CA THR A 143 8.93 -4.23 21.16
C THR A 143 10.17 -3.79 20.39
N LEU A 144 10.09 -3.62 19.08
CA LEU A 144 11.24 -3.36 18.20
C LEU A 144 11.15 -1.95 17.62
N THR A 145 12.30 -1.34 17.33
CA THR A 145 12.38 -0.09 16.58
C THR A 145 12.94 -0.33 15.17
N PRO A 146 12.61 0.52 14.19
CA PRO A 146 13.16 0.41 12.83
C PRO A 146 14.69 0.52 12.72
N ASP A 147 15.39 0.91 13.79
CA ASP A 147 16.86 0.95 13.83
C ASP A 147 17.48 -0.43 14.15
N GLN A 148 16.67 -1.38 14.62
CA GLN A 148 17.09 -2.74 14.93
C GLN A 148 16.99 -3.62 13.68
N MET A 149 18.02 -4.41 13.39
CA MET A 149 18.02 -5.30 12.23
C MET A 149 16.92 -6.36 12.32
N GLU A 150 16.59 -6.80 13.53
CA GLU A 150 15.53 -7.74 13.83
C GLU A 150 14.16 -7.24 13.36
N PHE A 151 13.92 -5.93 13.37
CA PHE A 151 12.70 -5.32 12.84
C PHE A 151 12.52 -5.60 11.34
N TRP A 152 13.61 -5.81 10.60
CA TRP A 152 13.59 -6.03 9.15
C TRP A 152 13.71 -7.50 8.76
N LYS A 153 13.69 -8.40 9.74
CA LYS A 153 13.85 -9.85 9.52
C LYS A 153 12.51 -10.52 9.19
N TYR A 154 11.92 -10.13 8.08
CA TYR A 154 10.69 -10.72 7.52
C TYR A 154 10.78 -10.79 5.98
N SER A 155 9.83 -11.47 5.37
CA SER A 155 9.68 -11.67 3.94
C SER A 155 8.20 -11.52 3.51
N LEU A 156 7.89 -11.88 2.26
CA LEU A 156 6.49 -11.93 1.80
C LEU A 156 5.66 -12.99 2.52
N GLU A 157 6.28 -14.00 3.12
CA GLU A 157 5.58 -15.05 3.87
C GLU A 157 4.84 -14.46 5.08
N GLU A 158 5.48 -13.55 5.80
CA GLU A 158 4.90 -12.87 6.94
C GLU A 158 3.75 -11.93 6.55
N TYR A 159 3.74 -11.39 5.32
CA TYR A 159 2.61 -10.59 4.84
C TYR A 159 1.34 -11.45 4.76
N GLY A 160 1.47 -12.68 4.25
CA GLY A 160 0.34 -13.61 4.13
C GLY A 160 -0.03 -14.28 5.44
N SER A 161 0.95 -14.53 6.32
CA SER A 161 0.75 -15.32 7.54
C SER A 161 0.34 -14.47 8.74
N TYR A 162 0.70 -13.19 8.77
CA TYR A 162 0.44 -12.30 9.91
C TYR A 162 -0.28 -11.01 9.52
N ASP A 163 0.19 -10.30 8.48
CA ASP A 163 -0.38 -8.98 8.15
C ASP A 163 -1.80 -9.09 7.59
N LEU A 164 -2.00 -9.96 6.61
CA LEU A 164 -3.30 -10.16 5.99
C LEU A 164 -4.34 -10.72 6.99
N PRO A 165 -4.05 -11.76 7.79
CA PRO A 165 -4.98 -12.26 8.80
C PRO A 165 -5.32 -11.24 9.90
N ALA A 166 -4.38 -10.36 10.28
CA ALA A 166 -4.68 -9.30 11.23
C ALA A 166 -5.58 -8.21 10.62
N THR A 167 -5.50 -8.02 9.30
CA THR A 167 -6.23 -6.98 8.56
C THR A 167 -7.69 -7.37 8.27
N ILE A 168 -8.02 -8.66 8.17
CA ILE A 168 -9.36 -9.17 7.77
C ILE A 168 -10.18 -9.72 8.92
#